data_AF-A0A0F7IJ40-F1
#
_entry.id   AF-A0A0F7IJ40-F1
#
_cell.length_a   1.000
_cell.length_b   1.000
_cell.length_c   1.000
_cell.angle_alpha   90.00
_cell.angle_beta   90.00
_cell.angle_gamma   90.00
#
_symmetry.space_group_name_H-M   'P 1'
#
loop_
_entity.id
_entity.type
_entity.pdbx_description
1 polymer ?
#
loop_
_entity_poly.entity_id
_entity_poly.type
_entity_poly.pdbx_seq_one_letter_code
_entity_poly.pdbx_strand_id
1 'polypeptide(L)' 'MVIFRFVEDGKEVEVDAERAVEYASKLYESGMVLLYDNSAIRPEEAADKEVVEVMGFVCD' A
#
# COMPACT_ATOMS: atom_id res chain seq x y z
N MET A 1 -4.15 7.98 -10.33
CA MET A 1 -4.05 6.51 -10.23
C MET A 1 -2.92 6.21 -9.28
N VAL A 2 -3.08 5.23 -8.40
CA VAL A 2 -2.11 4.86 -7.35
C VAL A 2 -1.64 3.44 -7.62
N ILE A 3 -0.33 3.22 -7.57
CA ILE A 3 0.27 1.90 -7.79
C ILE A 3 0.65 1.29 -6.44
N PHE A 4 0.09 0.13 -6.11
CA PHE A 4 0.51 -0.65 -4.95
C PHE A 4 1.52 -1.71 -5.39
N ARG A 5 2.78 -1.53 -4.99
CA ARG A 5 3.89 -2.43 -5.33
C ARG A 5 4.22 -3.34 -4.16
N PHE A 6 4.01 -4.64 -4.32
CA PHE A 6 4.35 -5.65 -3.33
C PHE A 6 5.85 -5.92 -3.38
N VAL A 7 6.56 -5.62 -2.29
CA VAL A 7 8.02 -5.72 -2.23
C VAL A 7 8.50 -7.17 -2.26
N GLU A 8 7.69 -8.11 -1.75
CA GLU A 8 8.05 -9.53 -1.65
C GLU A 8 8.21 -10.20 -3.02
N ASP A 9 7.27 -9.96 -3.93
CA ASP A 9 7.19 -10.63 -5.24
C ASP A 9 7.27 -9.66 -6.43
N GLY A 10 7.36 -8.36 -6.18
CA GLY A 10 7.48 -7.32 -7.21
C GLY A 10 6.18 -7.04 -7.98
N LYS A 11 5.06 -7.60 -7.56
CA LYS A 11 3.76 -7.40 -8.21
C LYS A 11 3.26 -5.97 -8.02
N GLU A 12 2.65 -5.44 -9.06
CA GLU A 12 2.05 -4.11 -9.07
C GLU A 12 0.53 -4.20 -9.26
N VAL A 13 -0.21 -3.43 -8.49
CA VAL A 13 -1.67 -3.31 -8.58
C VAL A 13 -2.04 -1.85 -8.74
N GLU A 14 -2.63 -1.52 -9.89
CA GLU A 14 -3.08 -0.18 -10.20
C GLU A 14 -4.51 0.02 -9.68
N VAL A 15 -4.71 1.07 -8.89
CA VAL A 15 -6.00 1.39 -8.26
C VAL A 15 -6.33 2.86 -8.48
N ASP A 16 -7.59 3.15 -8.78
CA ASP A 16 -8.07 4.53 -8.85
C ASP A 16 -7.90 5.25 -7.51
N ALA A 17 -7.59 6.55 -7.54
CA ALA A 17 -7.38 7.34 -6.32
C ALA A 17 -8.60 7.29 -5.38
N GLU A 18 -9.81 7.26 -5.95
CA GLU A 18 -11.08 7.14 -5.22
C GLU A 18 -11.20 5.83 -4.41
N ARG A 19 -10.49 4.78 -4.85
CA ARG A 19 -10.51 3.44 -4.25
C ARG A 19 -9.21 3.10 -3.51
N ALA A 20 -8.18 3.94 -3.64
CA ALA A 20 -6.85 3.70 -3.07
C ALA A 20 -6.91 3.62 -1.53
N VAL A 21 -7.67 4.50 -0.88
CA VAL A 21 -7.83 4.47 0.60
C VAL A 21 -8.52 3.17 1.06
N GLU A 22 -9.55 2.73 0.34
CA GLU A 22 -10.25 1.48 0.67
C GLU A 22 -9.32 0.26 0.49
N TYR A 23 -8.57 0.23 -0.61
CA TYR A 23 -7.62 -0.84 -0.90
C TYR A 23 -6.48 -0.88 0.14
N ALA A 24 -5.90 0.27 0.46
CA ALA A 24 -4.90 0.45 1.49
C ALA A 24 -5.39 0.01 2.86
N SER A 25 -6.63 0.33 3.22
CA SER A 25 -7.24 -0.08 4.50
C SER A 25 -7.33 -1.60 4.62
N LYS A 26 -7.76 -2.29 3.56
CA LYS A 26 -7.83 -3.76 3.54
C LYS A 26 -6.45 -4.41 3.71
N LEU A 27 -5.42 -3.84 3.09
CA LEU A 27 -4.05 -4.30 3.24
C LEU A 27 -3.58 -4.12 4.69
N TYR A 28 -3.83 -2.94 5.27
CA TYR A 28 -3.48 -2.65 6.66
C TYR A 28 -4.20 -3.57 7.66
N GLU A 29 -5.49 -3.84 7.45
CA GLU A 29 -6.26 -4.80 8.26
C GLU A 29 -5.76 -6.25 8.10
N SER A 30 -5.17 -6.58 6.95
CA SER A 30 -4.52 -7.86 6.70
C SER A 30 -3.11 -7.95 7.31
N GLY A 31 -2.68 -6.92 8.06
CA GLY A 31 -1.37 -6.86 8.69
C GLY A 31 -0.24 -6.41 7.75
N MET A 32 -0.56 -5.84 6.59
CA MET A 32 0.45 -5.31 5.67
C MET A 32 0.90 -3.92 6.10
N VAL A 33 2.17 -3.62 5.85
CA VAL A 33 2.75 -2.28 6.04
C VAL A 33 2.74 -1.55 4.70
N LEU A 34 2.24 -0.32 4.72
CA LEU A 34 2.25 0.59 3.57
C LEU A 34 3.41 1.57 3.73
N LEU A 35 4.21 1.71 2.69
CA LEU A 35 5.38 2.56 2.66
C LEU A 35 5.30 3.54 1.49
N TYR A 36 5.78 4.75 1.73
CA TYR A 36 6.05 5.75 0.71
C TYR A 36 7.37 6.44 1.07
N ASP A 37 8.30 6.50 0.12
CA ASP A 37 9.63 7.09 0.35
C ASP A 37 10.35 6.47 1.58
N ASN A 38 10.33 5.14 1.69
CA ASN A 38 10.89 4.37 2.81
C ASN A 38 10.26 4.68 4.20
N SER A 39 9.14 5.39 4.25
CA SER A 39 8.44 5.74 5.48
C SER A 39 7.06 5.09 5.55
N ALA A 40 6.70 4.56 6.71
CA ALA A 40 5.37 4.02 6.93
C ALA A 40 4.31 5.12 6.85
N ILE A 41 3.28 4.87 6.03
CA ILE A 41 2.15 5.79 5.85
C ILE A 41 0.86 5.14 6.33
N ARG A 42 -0.13 5.97 6.65
CA ARG A 42 -1.48 5.51 6.93
C ARG A 42 -2.26 5.25 5.64
N PRO A 43 -3.30 4.40 5.67
CA PRO A 43 -4.14 4.15 4.51
C PRO A 43 -4.78 5.41 3.91
N GLU A 44 -5.15 6.38 4.74
CA GLU A 44 -5.73 7.67 4.33
C GLU A 44 -4.79 8.51 3.45
N GLU A 45 -3.48 8.30 3.58
CA GLU A 45 -2.46 9.05 2.82
C GLU A 45 -2.20 8.44 1.44
N ALA A 46 -2.66 7.20 1.19
CA ALA A 46 -2.34 6.45 -0.03
C ALA A 46 -2.93 7.07 -1.31
N ALA A 47 -4.10 7.73 -1.22
CA ALA A 47 -4.75 8.35 -2.38
C ALA A 47 -3.97 9.52 -2.98
N ASP A 48 -3.12 10.17 -2.18
CA ASP A 48 -2.26 11.28 -2.58
C ASP A 48 -0.87 10.82 -3.04
N LYS A 49 -0.61 9.50 -3.13
CA LYS A 49 0.68 8.94 -3.56
C LYS A 49 0.60 8.37 -4.97
N GLU A 50 1.72 8.46 -5.69
CA GLU A 50 1.84 7.83 -7.02
C GLU A 50 2.12 6.32 -6.90
N VAL A 51 3.05 5.96 -6.00
CA VAL A 51 3.45 4.56 -5.74
C VAL A 51 3.49 4.33 -4.23
N VAL A 52 2.80 3.31 -3.77
CA VAL A 52 2.80 2.82 -2.39
C VAL A 52 3.42 1.43 -2.38
N GLU A 53 4.48 1.26 -1.60
CA GLU A 53 5.11 -0.04 -1.41
C GLU A 53 4.37 -0.81 -0.30
N VAL A 54 4.12 -2.10 -0.55
CA VAL A 54 3.41 -2.99 0.36
C VAL A 54 4.36 -4.07 0.82
N MET A 55 4.55 -4.16 2.14
CA MET A 55 5.38 -5.19 2.77
C MET A 55 4.52 -6.06 3.68
N GLY A 56 4.60 -7.38 3.53
CA GLY A 56 4.07 -8.32 4.50
C GLY A 56 4.76 -8.19 5.84
N PHE A 57 3.98 -8.09 6.92
CA PHE A 57 4.52 -8.25 8.26
C PHE A 57 4.69 -9.75 8.52
N VAL A 58 5.91 -10.26 8.38
CA VAL A 58 6.24 -11.62 8.79
C VAL A 58 6.38 -11.59 10.32
N CYS A 59 5.29 -11.83 11.05
CA CYS A 59 5.39 -12.31 12.42
C CYS A 59 5.87 -13.76 12.34
N ASP A 60 7.11 -14.02 12.76
CA ASP A 60 7.54 -15.34 13.23
C ASP A 60 6.79 -15.69 14.54
#